data_AF-A0A7S8C750-F1
#
_entry.id   AF-A0A7S8C750-F1
#
_cell.length_a   1.000
_cell.length_b   1.000
_cell.length_c   1.000
_cell.angle_alpha   90.00
_cell.angle_beta   90.00
_cell.angle_gamma   90.00
#
_symmetry.space_group_name_H-M   'P 1'
#
loop_
_entity.id
_entity.type
_entity.pdbx_description
1 polymer ?
#
loop_
_entity_poly.entity_id
_entity_poly.type
_entity_poly.pdbx_seq_one_letter_code
_entity_poly.pdbx_strand_id
1 'polypeptide(L)'
;MSEKDKAVPSFRTEVGNRLRELEKRFKNRAEAASAAGVAKSTLQSWIEGKADPSFEGLSRLAAKTGTSLDWLAGRNLGDIGGEESSPSSSTSGIQAEVFKEVSRAVARVHKEEGIKLPPDALSDELTRAYNALIERAEDAGDRDELLSLVPWLEARLRKRLREARAAPGGGKRRA
;
A
#
# COMPACT_ATOMS: atom_id res chain seq x y z
N MET A 1 39.79 -2.71 -15.91
CA MET A 1 40.06 -2.01 -14.63
C MET A 1 38.73 -1.60 -14.02
N SER A 2 38.58 -1.95 -12.75
CA SER A 2 37.41 -1.96 -11.87
C SER A 2 36.27 -0.95 -12.09
N GLU A 3 35.08 -1.53 -12.27
CA GLU A 3 33.76 -0.99 -11.96
C GLU A 3 33.54 -1.04 -10.43
N LYS A 4 34.35 -0.31 -9.67
CA LYS A 4 34.15 -0.07 -8.23
C LYS A 4 33.69 1.38 -8.10
N ASP A 5 32.43 1.58 -7.75
CA ASP A 5 31.86 2.80 -7.10
C ASP A 5 30.36 3.05 -7.41
N LYS A 6 29.56 2.02 -7.69
CA LYS A 6 28.15 2.07 -7.27
C LYS A 6 28.10 1.64 -5.81
N ALA A 7 28.34 2.59 -4.90
CA ALA A 7 28.25 2.36 -3.47
C ALA A 7 26.84 1.84 -3.13
N VAL A 8 26.75 0.61 -2.65
CA VAL A 8 25.53 0.08 -2.04
C VAL A 8 25.19 1.02 -0.88
N PRO A 9 23.99 1.65 -0.85
CA PRO A 9 23.63 2.56 0.24
C PRO A 9 23.72 1.82 1.57
N SER A 10 24.56 2.32 2.48
CA SER A 10 24.60 1.78 3.83
C SER A 10 23.31 2.15 4.57
N PHE A 11 22.90 1.35 5.56
CA PHE A 11 21.80 1.68 6.46
C PHE A 11 21.88 3.13 6.99
N ARG A 12 23.08 3.57 7.35
CA ARG A 12 23.37 4.95 7.81
C ARG A 12 23.03 6.00 6.77
N THR A 13 23.36 5.74 5.51
CA THR A 13 23.07 6.65 4.39
C THR A 13 21.56 6.77 4.17
N GLU A 14 20.83 5.67 4.28
CA GLU A 14 19.37 5.71 4.11
C GLU A 14 18.66 6.42 5.25
N VAL A 15 19.03 6.14 6.51
CA VAL A 15 18.51 6.85 7.68
C VAL A 15 18.85 8.34 7.58
N GLY A 16 20.07 8.69 7.15
CA GLY A 16 20.48 10.07 6.92
C GLY A 16 19.64 10.79 5.86
N ASN A 17 19.29 10.12 4.76
CA ASN A 17 18.38 10.65 3.74
C ASN A 17 16.96 10.90 4.28
N ARG A 18 16.45 9.97 5.10
CA ARG A 18 15.13 10.14 5.75
C ARG A 18 15.14 11.27 6.77
N LEU A 19 16.22 11.43 7.53
CA LEU A 19 16.41 12.58 8.43
C LEU A 19 16.49 13.89 7.67
N ARG A 20 17.13 13.91 6.49
CA ARG A 20 17.15 15.09 5.60
C ARG A 20 15.76 15.48 5.14
N GLU A 21 14.93 14.49 4.81
CA GLU A 21 13.53 14.73 4.44
C GLU A 21 12.71 15.23 5.63
N LEU A 22 12.93 14.64 6.81
CA LEU A 22 12.27 15.04 8.05
C LEU A 22 12.61 16.48 8.45
N GLU A 23 13.86 16.90 8.24
CA GLU A 23 14.32 18.24 8.56
C GLU A 23 13.53 19.32 7.82
N LYS A 24 13.07 19.06 6.59
CA LYS A 24 12.27 20.01 5.80
C LYS A 24 10.93 20.35 6.46
N ARG A 25 10.45 19.53 7.39
CA ARG A 25 9.22 19.78 8.16
C ARG A 25 9.43 20.78 9.31
N PHE A 26 10.67 21.11 9.62
CA PHE A 26 11.03 22.14 10.59
C PHE A 26 11.39 23.45 9.89
N LYS A 27 11.29 24.58 10.60
CA LYS A 27 11.63 25.89 10.01
C LYS A 27 13.11 26.01 9.68
N ASN A 28 13.96 25.35 10.47
CA ASN A 28 15.40 25.33 10.26
C ASN A 28 16.05 24.13 10.98
N ARG A 29 17.30 23.83 10.62
CA ARG A 29 18.09 22.74 11.21
C ARG A 29 18.30 22.86 12.73
N ALA A 30 18.29 24.08 13.28
CA ALA A 30 18.47 24.27 14.72
C ALA A 30 17.23 23.82 15.49
N GLU A 31 16.03 24.05 14.94
CA GLU A 31 14.77 23.55 15.50
C GLU A 31 14.71 22.02 15.44
N ALA A 32 15.13 21.41 14.33
CA ALA A 32 15.22 19.95 14.21
C ALA A 32 16.22 19.35 15.21
N ALA A 33 17.39 19.98 15.39
CA ALA A 33 18.40 19.52 16.35
C ALA A 33 17.90 19.66 17.80
N SER A 34 17.23 20.76 18.11
CA SER A 34 16.59 20.98 19.41
C SER A 34 15.49 19.95 19.68
N ALA A 35 14.66 19.63 18.69
CA ALA A 35 13.65 18.58 18.80
C ALA A 35 14.27 17.21 19.07
N ALA A 36 15.40 16.90 18.41
CA ALA A 36 16.17 15.68 18.65
C ALA A 36 16.93 15.67 19.99
N GLY A 37 17.04 16.81 20.68
CA GLY A 37 17.83 16.94 21.91
C GLY A 37 19.34 16.88 21.69
N VAL A 38 19.82 17.23 20.50
CA VAL A 38 21.26 17.17 20.14
C VAL A 38 21.77 18.48 19.55
N ALA A 39 23.10 18.61 19.43
CA ALA A 39 23.71 19.74 18.75
C ALA A 39 23.45 19.68 17.23
N LYS A 40 23.46 20.86 16.57
CA LYS A 40 23.27 20.98 15.12
C LYS A 40 24.28 20.15 14.31
N SER A 41 25.52 20.11 14.77
CA SER A 41 26.60 19.30 14.16
C SER A 41 26.35 17.80 14.29
N THR A 42 25.78 17.35 15.42
CA THR A 42 25.41 15.96 15.65
C THR A 42 24.30 15.53 14.69
N LEU A 43 23.24 16.33 14.56
CA LEU A 43 22.17 16.07 13.59
C LEU A 43 22.70 16.04 12.16
N GLN A 44 23.60 16.97 11.81
CA GLN A 44 24.25 16.98 10.49
C GLN A 44 25.07 15.70 10.23
N SER A 45 25.81 15.22 11.24
CA SER A 45 26.58 13.98 11.14
C SER A 45 25.69 12.76 10.92
N TRP A 46 24.49 12.74 11.50
CA TRP A 46 23.48 11.70 11.25
C TRP A 46 22.95 11.76 9.81
N ILE A 47 22.63 12.97 9.32
CA ILE A 47 22.14 13.19 7.95
C ILE A 47 23.18 12.78 6.89
N GLU A 48 24.46 12.99 7.18
CA GLU A 48 25.56 12.60 6.31
C GLU A 48 25.95 11.13 6.44
N GLY A 49 25.34 10.37 7.37
CA GLY A 49 25.66 8.97 7.64
C GLY A 49 27.02 8.76 8.30
N LYS A 50 27.63 9.82 8.87
CA LYS A 50 28.94 9.79 9.53
C LYS A 50 28.87 9.28 10.98
N ALA A 51 27.71 9.39 11.62
CA ALA A 51 27.47 8.94 12.98
C ALA A 51 26.12 8.26 13.10
N ASP A 52 26.00 7.30 14.02
CA ASP A 52 24.75 6.61 14.28
C ASP A 52 23.81 7.52 15.10
N PRO A 53 22.56 7.69 14.67
CA PRO A 53 21.57 8.41 15.45
C PRO A 53 21.20 7.65 16.72
N SER A 54 21.07 8.38 17.83
CA SER A 54 20.57 7.77 19.06
C SER A 54 19.08 7.44 18.91
N PHE A 55 18.66 6.30 19.48
CA PHE A 55 17.26 5.91 19.49
C PHE A 55 16.36 7.00 20.10
N GLU A 56 16.83 7.62 21.19
CA GLU A 56 16.13 8.72 21.85
C GLU A 56 15.95 9.93 20.91
N GLY A 57 17.00 10.31 20.16
CA GLY A 57 16.93 11.42 19.22
C GLY A 57 15.93 11.14 18.08
N LEU A 58 15.93 9.92 17.55
CA LEU A 58 14.96 9.49 16.53
C LEU A 58 13.53 9.49 17.08
N SER A 59 13.32 8.97 18.30
CA SER A 59 12.00 8.93 18.94
C SER A 59 11.43 10.32 19.18
N ARG A 60 12.26 11.29 19.59
CA ARG A 60 11.82 12.67 19.80
C ARG A 60 11.47 13.37 18.49
N LEU A 61 12.26 13.16 17.45
CA LEU A 61 11.99 13.66 16.10
C LEU A 61 10.69 13.08 15.52
N ALA A 62 10.48 11.77 15.67
CA ALA A 62 9.27 11.06 15.29
C ALA A 62 8.03 11.66 15.98
N ALA A 63 8.06 11.77 17.32
CA ALA A 63 6.97 12.33 18.10
C ALA A 63 6.65 13.78 17.72
N LYS A 64 7.67 14.60 17.47
CA LYS A 64 7.48 16.03 17.15
C LYS A 64 6.89 16.26 15.75
N THR A 65 7.13 15.34 14.83
CA THR A 65 6.72 15.46 13.42
C THR A 65 5.53 14.57 13.05
N GLY A 66 5.04 13.76 13.98
CA GLY A 66 4.04 12.73 13.71
C GLY A 66 4.52 11.65 12.73
N THR A 67 5.83 11.40 12.66
CA THR A 67 6.41 10.42 11.74
C THR A 67 6.64 9.09 12.44
N SER A 68 6.44 7.97 11.74
CA SER A 68 6.74 6.64 12.29
C SER A 68 8.24 6.47 12.52
N LEU A 69 8.59 5.91 13.69
CA LEU A 69 9.96 5.53 14.02
C LEU A 69 10.47 4.41 13.12
N ASP A 70 9.60 3.47 12.73
CA ASP A 70 9.95 2.39 11.79
C ASP A 70 10.37 2.94 10.43
N TRP A 71 9.65 3.96 9.93
CA TRP A 71 10.02 4.63 8.69
C TRP A 71 11.41 5.26 8.81
N LEU A 72 11.68 6.00 9.89
CA LEU A 72 12.99 6.62 10.13
C LEU A 72 14.11 5.59 10.24
N ALA A 73 13.84 4.45 10.86
CA ALA A 73 14.79 3.37 11.08
C ALA A 73 15.03 2.48 9.84
N GLY A 74 14.53 2.86 8.66
CA GLY A 74 14.83 2.13 7.42
C GLY A 74 13.70 1.30 6.86
N ARG A 75 12.60 1.13 7.60
CA ARG A 75 11.49 0.28 7.16
C ARG A 75 10.63 1.04 6.15
N ASN A 76 10.49 0.51 4.94
CA ASN A 76 9.50 1.01 4.00
C ASN A 76 8.11 0.53 4.42
N LEU A 77 7.11 1.39 4.31
CA LEU A 77 5.72 1.15 4.72
C LEU A 77 5.06 -0.07 4.03
N GLY A 78 5.73 -0.70 3.06
CA GLY A 78 5.28 -1.90 2.37
C GLY A 78 6.01 -3.21 2.75
N ASP A 79 6.96 -3.18 3.68
CA ASP A 79 7.79 -4.36 4.05
C ASP A 79 7.26 -5.12 5.30
N ILE A 80 6.02 -4.84 5.73
CA ILE A 80 5.36 -5.60 6.79
C ILE A 80 4.08 -6.19 6.22
N GLY A 81 4.12 -7.48 5.91
CA GLY A 81 2.91 -8.28 6.01
C GLY A 81 2.48 -8.31 7.47
N GLY A 82 1.26 -7.86 7.76
CA GLY A 82 0.68 -7.92 9.09
C GLY A 82 0.03 -6.60 9.50
N GLU A 83 -1.30 -6.61 9.47
CA GLU A 83 -2.22 -5.58 9.95
C GLU A 83 -1.86 -5.07 11.36
N GLU A 84 -1.85 -3.75 11.57
CA GLU A 84 -2.92 -3.03 12.27
C GLU A 84 -2.50 -1.59 12.62
N SER A 85 -3.45 -0.66 12.42
CA SER A 85 -3.63 0.63 13.10
C SER A 85 -2.77 1.84 12.72
N SER A 86 -3.24 2.59 11.70
CA SER A 86 -3.75 3.96 11.91
C SER A 86 -4.47 4.53 10.67
N PRO A 87 -5.43 5.44 10.84
CA PRO A 87 -6.52 5.65 9.89
C PRO A 87 -6.13 6.64 8.80
N SER A 88 -5.77 6.13 7.62
CA SER A 88 -6.01 6.89 6.38
C SER A 88 -7.47 6.68 5.96
N SER A 89 -8.40 7.30 6.71
CA SER A 89 -9.85 7.06 6.58
C SER A 89 -10.43 7.46 5.22
N SER A 90 -9.74 8.29 4.43
CA SER A 90 -10.23 8.71 3.12
C SER A 90 -10.02 7.62 2.07
N THR A 91 -8.80 7.08 1.93
CA THR A 91 -8.52 6.04 0.94
C THR A 91 -9.12 4.69 1.34
N SER A 92 -9.05 4.31 2.62
CA SER A 92 -9.68 3.07 3.09
C SER A 92 -11.21 3.13 3.06
N GLY A 93 -11.82 4.29 3.30
CA GLY A 93 -13.26 4.50 3.16
C GLY A 93 -13.72 4.45 1.69
N ILE A 94 -12.95 5.05 0.79
CA ILE A 94 -13.15 4.96 -0.66
C ILE A 94 -13.09 3.51 -1.14
N GLN A 95 -12.05 2.77 -0.76
CA GLN A 95 -11.86 1.37 -1.15
C GLN A 95 -12.92 0.45 -0.54
N ALA A 96 -13.38 0.71 0.68
CA ALA A 96 -14.43 -0.07 1.32
C ALA A 96 -15.77 0.01 0.57
N GLU A 97 -16.13 1.18 0.03
CA GLU A 97 -17.39 1.31 -0.71
C GLU A 97 -17.32 0.62 -2.08
N VAL A 98 -16.20 0.78 -2.80
CA VAL A 98 -15.97 0.05 -4.07
C VAL A 98 -16.01 -1.46 -3.83
N PHE A 99 -15.36 -1.95 -2.77
CA PHE A 99 -15.37 -3.37 -2.43
C PHE A 99 -16.76 -3.90 -2.09
N LYS A 100 -17.57 -3.14 -1.33
CA LYS A 100 -18.98 -3.50 -1.06
C LYS A 100 -19.78 -3.58 -2.35
N GLU A 101 -19.60 -2.64 -3.27
CA GLU A 101 -20.35 -2.63 -4.52
C GLU A 101 -19.93 -3.78 -5.45
N VAL A 102 -18.63 -4.06 -5.55
CA VAL A 102 -18.11 -5.26 -6.24
C VAL A 102 -18.71 -6.54 -5.63
N SER A 103 -18.78 -6.62 -4.30
CA SER A 103 -19.38 -7.77 -3.61
C SER A 103 -20.86 -7.94 -3.93
N ARG A 104 -21.63 -6.85 -3.92
CA ARG A 104 -23.05 -6.86 -4.33
C ARG A 104 -23.20 -7.27 -5.79
N ALA A 105 -22.37 -6.75 -6.69
CA ALA A 105 -22.41 -7.08 -8.12
C ALA A 105 -22.14 -8.57 -8.35
N VAL A 106 -21.09 -9.13 -7.73
CA VAL A 106 -20.76 -10.56 -7.81
C VAL A 106 -21.92 -11.40 -7.25
N ALA A 107 -22.42 -11.10 -6.06
CA ALA A 107 -23.53 -11.84 -5.45
C ALA A 107 -24.81 -11.79 -6.30
N ARG A 108 -25.13 -10.61 -6.87
CA ARG A 108 -26.30 -10.39 -7.71
C ARG A 108 -26.22 -11.21 -8.99
N VAL A 109 -25.11 -11.12 -9.72
CA VAL A 109 -24.91 -11.87 -10.97
C VAL A 109 -24.95 -13.38 -10.73
N HIS A 110 -24.32 -13.88 -9.66
CA HIS A 110 -24.37 -15.30 -9.32
C HIS A 110 -25.78 -15.77 -8.95
N LYS A 111 -26.53 -14.96 -8.20
CA LYS A 111 -27.93 -15.25 -7.87
C LYS A 111 -28.82 -15.26 -9.11
N GLU A 112 -28.65 -14.30 -10.03
CA GLU A 112 -29.39 -14.22 -11.30
C GLU A 112 -29.12 -15.43 -12.20
N GLU A 113 -27.87 -15.89 -12.26
CA GLU A 113 -27.47 -17.07 -13.05
C GLU A 113 -27.72 -18.39 -12.28
N GLY A 114 -28.26 -18.33 -11.05
CA GLY A 114 -28.63 -19.51 -10.24
C GLY A 114 -27.44 -20.28 -9.66
N ILE A 115 -26.26 -19.66 -9.56
CA ILE A 115 -25.01 -20.28 -9.11
C ILE A 115 -24.76 -19.91 -7.64
N LYS A 116 -24.56 -20.91 -6.78
CA LYS A 116 -24.07 -20.70 -5.41
C LYS A 116 -22.59 -21.01 -5.36
N LEU A 117 -21.77 -20.01 -5.02
CA LEU A 117 -20.34 -20.21 -4.80
C LEU A 117 -20.07 -20.63 -3.35
N PRO A 118 -19.16 -21.59 -3.10
CA PRO A 118 -18.61 -21.80 -1.77
C PRO A 118 -17.77 -20.58 -1.33
N PRO A 119 -17.55 -20.37 -0.02
CA PRO A 119 -16.86 -19.19 0.51
C PRO A 119 -15.48 -18.92 -0.12
N ASP A 120 -14.69 -19.96 -0.35
CA ASP A 120 -13.35 -19.82 -0.93
C ASP A 120 -13.44 -19.35 -2.39
N ALA A 121 -14.33 -19.97 -3.18
CA ALA A 121 -14.54 -19.57 -4.58
C ALA A 121 -15.18 -18.19 -4.71
N LEU A 122 -16.02 -17.79 -3.74
CA LEU A 122 -16.56 -16.43 -3.68
C LEU A 122 -15.43 -15.42 -3.46
N SER A 123 -14.51 -15.73 -2.56
CA SER A 123 -13.36 -14.86 -2.26
C SER A 123 -12.48 -14.67 -3.50
N ASP A 124 -12.14 -15.76 -4.18
CA ASP A 124 -11.37 -15.68 -5.43
C ASP A 124 -12.10 -14.86 -6.51
N GLU A 125 -13.43 -14.98 -6.57
CA GLU A 125 -14.24 -14.24 -7.54
C GLU A 125 -14.27 -12.75 -7.24
N LEU A 126 -14.39 -12.38 -5.96
CA LEU A 126 -14.31 -10.99 -5.53
C LEU A 126 -12.96 -10.38 -5.86
N THR A 127 -11.87 -11.10 -5.59
CA THR A 127 -10.51 -10.64 -5.94
C THR A 127 -10.37 -10.44 -7.44
N ARG A 128 -10.82 -11.41 -8.26
CA ARG A 128 -10.79 -11.28 -9.72
C ARG A 128 -11.64 -10.10 -10.22
N ALA A 129 -12.84 -9.94 -9.68
CA ALA A 129 -13.74 -8.87 -10.05
C ALA A 129 -13.19 -7.48 -9.70
N TYR A 130 -12.61 -7.35 -8.51
CA TYR A 130 -11.96 -6.12 -8.06
C TYR A 130 -10.74 -5.77 -8.93
N ASN A 131 -9.84 -6.74 -9.17
CA ASN A 131 -8.66 -6.51 -10.02
C ASN A 131 -9.04 -6.10 -11.45
N ALA A 132 -10.09 -6.70 -12.02
CA ALA A 132 -10.58 -6.32 -13.34
C ALA A 132 -11.11 -4.88 -13.40
N LEU A 133 -11.66 -4.37 -12.29
CA LEU A 133 -12.09 -2.98 -12.16
C LEU A 133 -10.89 -2.03 -12.17
N ILE A 134 -9.87 -2.37 -11.37
CA ILE A 134 -8.60 -1.62 -11.25
C ILE A 134 -7.84 -1.58 -12.58
N GLU A 135 -7.77 -2.71 -13.29
CA GLU A 135 -7.14 -2.78 -14.62
C GLU A 135 -7.87 -1.97 -15.69
N ARG A 136 -9.17 -1.73 -15.52
CA ARG A 136 -10.00 -1.02 -16.50
C ARG A 136 -10.01 0.49 -16.31
N ALA A 137 -9.83 0.95 -15.07
CA ALA A 137 -9.82 2.35 -14.70
C ALA A 137 -8.59 3.09 -15.22
N GLU A 138 -8.77 4.35 -15.59
CA GLU A 138 -7.69 5.28 -15.90
C GLU A 138 -7.01 5.75 -14.60
N ASP A 139 -7.80 6.06 -13.56
CA ASP A 139 -7.31 6.32 -12.21
C ASP A 139 -7.90 5.32 -11.20
N ALA A 140 -7.08 4.36 -10.80
CA ALA A 140 -7.44 3.37 -9.77
C ALA A 140 -7.64 3.97 -8.36
N GLY A 141 -7.31 5.24 -8.15
CA GLY A 141 -7.62 6.00 -6.94
C GLY A 141 -8.96 6.73 -6.99
N ASP A 142 -9.57 6.89 -8.17
CA ASP A 142 -10.85 7.59 -8.32
C ASP A 142 -12.02 6.64 -8.04
N ARG A 143 -12.69 6.89 -6.91
CA ARG A 143 -13.86 6.13 -6.47
C ARG A 143 -14.99 6.18 -7.49
N ASP A 144 -15.30 7.38 -7.98
CA ASP A 144 -16.51 7.60 -8.77
C ASP A 144 -16.32 7.01 -10.16
N GLU A 145 -15.08 7.04 -10.68
CA GLU A 145 -14.68 6.27 -11.85
C GLU A 145 -14.89 4.76 -11.64
N LEU A 146 -14.31 4.19 -10.57
CA LEU A 146 -14.44 2.76 -10.27
C LEU A 146 -15.90 2.32 -10.13
N LEU A 147 -16.73 3.10 -9.44
CA LEU A 147 -18.16 2.82 -9.31
C LEU A 147 -18.90 2.90 -10.65
N SER A 148 -18.50 3.80 -11.55
CA SER A 148 -19.07 3.90 -12.90
C SER A 148 -18.80 2.66 -13.77
N LEU A 149 -17.75 1.89 -13.44
CA LEU A 149 -17.37 0.67 -14.15
C LEU A 149 -18.11 -0.59 -13.66
N VAL A 150 -18.89 -0.51 -12.57
CA VAL A 150 -19.63 -1.66 -12.02
C VAL A 150 -20.60 -2.30 -13.03
N PRO A 151 -21.38 -1.56 -13.84
CA PRO A 151 -22.23 -2.15 -14.86
C PRO A 151 -21.44 -2.95 -15.91
N TRP A 152 -20.25 -2.48 -16.28
CA TRP A 152 -19.34 -3.22 -17.17
C TRP A 152 -18.84 -4.51 -16.52
N LEU A 153 -18.47 -4.45 -15.24
CA LEU A 153 -18.05 -5.62 -14.47
C LEU A 153 -19.17 -6.68 -14.42
N GLU A 154 -20.41 -6.28 -14.15
CA GLU A 154 -21.54 -7.22 -14.16
C GLU A 154 -21.74 -7.89 -15.52
N ALA A 155 -21.69 -7.12 -16.62
CA ALA A 155 -21.82 -7.67 -17.97
C ALA A 155 -20.71 -8.67 -18.29
N ARG A 156 -19.47 -8.36 -17.89
CA ARG A 156 -18.31 -9.25 -18.02
C ARG A 156 -18.49 -10.53 -17.21
N LEU A 157 -18.94 -10.44 -15.96
CA LEU A 157 -19.20 -11.60 -15.10
C LEU A 157 -20.28 -12.51 -15.69
N ARG A 158 -21.43 -11.94 -16.13
CA ARG A 158 -22.51 -12.71 -16.78
C ARG A 158 -21.99 -13.46 -18.02
N LYS A 159 -21.23 -12.78 -18.88
CA LYS A 159 -20.63 -13.40 -20.07
C LYS A 159 -19.72 -14.58 -19.69
N ARG A 160 -18.84 -14.38 -18.72
CA ARG A 160 -17.88 -15.41 -18.28
C ARG A 160 -18.57 -16.62 -17.64
N LEU A 161 -19.61 -16.40 -16.83
CA LEU A 161 -20.39 -17.50 -16.22
C LEU A 161 -21.14 -18.31 -17.27
N ARG A 162 -21.69 -17.64 -18.30
CA ARG A 162 -22.33 -18.32 -19.44
C ARG A 162 -21.34 -19.13 -20.26
N GLU A 163 -20.15 -18.60 -20.50
CA GLU A 163 -19.06 -19.32 -21.18
C GLU A 163 -18.60 -20.54 -20.38
N ALA A 164 -18.43 -20.39 -19.06
CA ALA A 164 -18.07 -21.50 -18.17
C ALA A 164 -19.16 -22.60 -18.16
N ARG A 165 -20.44 -22.21 -18.21
CA ARG A 165 -21.56 -23.15 -18.32
C ARG A 165 -21.62 -23.84 -19.69
N ALA A 166 -21.25 -23.14 -20.76
CA ALA A 166 -21.20 -23.69 -22.12
C ALA A 166 -20.01 -24.64 -22.35
N ALA A 167 -18.99 -24.62 -21.48
CA ALA A 167 -17.82 -25.50 -21.53
C ALA A 167 -17.77 -26.46 -20.31
N PRO A 168 -18.62 -27.51 -20.23
CA PRO A 168 -18.66 -28.44 -19.09
C PRO A 168 -17.50 -29.48 -19.09
N GLY A 169 -16.27 -29.08 -19.43
CA GLY A 169 -15.16 -30.01 -19.65
C GLY A 169 -13.78 -29.43 -19.43
N GLY A 170 -13.42 -29.16 -18.18
CA GLY A 170 -12.04 -28.80 -17.80
C GLY A 170 -11.61 -29.27 -16.40
N GLY A 171 -12.47 -30.00 -15.68
CA GLY A 171 -12.21 -30.47 -14.31
C GLY A 171 -11.38 -31.77 -14.23
N LYS A 172 -10.48 -32.03 -15.19
CA LYS A 172 -9.55 -33.17 -15.10
C LYS A 172 -8.12 -32.74 -15.41
N ARG A 173 -7.26 -32.99 -14.41
CA ARG A 173 -5.78 -32.90 -14.32
C ARG A 173 -5.31 -31.61 -13.63
N ARG A 174 -4.52 -31.64 -12.55
CA ARG A 174 -3.68 -32.67 -11.88
C ARG A 174 -3.30 -32.02 -10.52
N ALA A 175 -3.43 -32.63 -9.34
CA ALA A 175 -2.78 -33.84 -8.83
C ALA A 175 -1.26 -33.83 -9.03
#